data_AF-A0A482WGM7-F1
#
_entry.id   AF-A0A482WGM7-F1
#
_cell.length_a   1.000
_cell.length_b   1.000
_cell.length_c   1.000
_cell.angle_alpha   90.00
_cell.angle_beta   90.00
_cell.angle_gamma   90.00
#
_symmetry.space_group_name_H-M   'P 1'
#
loop_
_entity.id
_entity.type
_entity.pdbx_description
1 polymer ?
#
loop_
_entity_poly.entity_id
_entity_poly.type
_entity_poly.pdbx_seq_one_letter_code
_entity_poly.pdbx_strand_id
1 'polypeptide(L)'
;MFTRESGTMMYEENQNRFDTNKSTKGASKLRRDLINAEITNLRDLLPLPPSTRQRLSQLQLMALVCVYVRKANYFQQVFKRHEMGMHHLPTPNIGFSKALSGFLMMMTQNGKLLYISDNAAEYLGHSM
;
A
#
# COMPACT_ATOMS: atom_id res chain seq x y z
N MET A 1 13.52 -13.42 82.48
CA MET A 1 12.39 -14.27 82.07
C MET A 1 12.55 -14.50 80.57
N PHE A 2 12.96 -15.72 80.19
CA PHE A 2 13.13 -16.15 78.80
C PHE A 2 11.82 -16.75 78.31
N THR A 3 11.43 -16.48 77.07
CA THR A 3 10.71 -17.46 76.23
C THR A 3 10.96 -17.21 74.73
N ARG A 4 11.53 -18.24 74.09
CA ARG A 4 11.44 -18.63 72.67
C ARG A 4 9.96 -18.95 72.33
N GLU A 5 9.41 -18.98 71.10
CA GLU A 5 9.93 -19.27 69.76
C GLU A 5 8.85 -18.94 68.68
N SER A 6 9.31 -18.62 67.46
CA SER A 6 8.82 -19.04 66.12
C SER A 6 7.36 -18.85 65.64
N GLY A 7 7.21 -18.24 64.46
CA GLY A 7 6.00 -18.39 63.62
C GLY A 7 5.91 -17.48 62.38
N THR A 8 6.64 -17.86 61.32
CA THR A 8 6.22 -17.82 59.90
C THR A 8 5.63 -16.55 59.26
N MET A 9 6.44 -15.92 58.39
CA MET A 9 6.16 -15.61 56.97
C MET A 9 4.77 -15.07 56.60
N MET A 10 4.69 -13.76 56.27
CA MET A 10 3.77 -13.23 55.26
C MET A 10 4.47 -12.09 54.49
N TYR A 11 5.32 -12.46 53.54
CA TYR A 11 5.60 -11.64 52.36
C TYR A 11 4.71 -12.15 51.20
N GLU A 12 4.45 -11.27 50.23
CA GLU A 12 3.65 -11.47 48.99
C GLU A 12 2.13 -11.24 49.17
N GLU A 13 1.42 -10.51 48.31
CA GLU A 13 1.70 -9.92 47.01
C GLU A 13 0.54 -8.96 46.72
N ASN A 14 0.79 -7.67 46.49
CA ASN A 14 -0.24 -6.81 45.89
C ASN A 14 0.35 -5.68 45.04
N GLN A 15 1.44 -5.98 44.34
CA GLN A 15 2.07 -5.06 43.39
C GLN A 15 2.19 -5.69 41.99
N ASN A 16 1.17 -6.44 41.55
CA ASN A 16 1.15 -7.01 40.19
C ASN A 16 -0.21 -6.90 39.49
N ARG A 17 -0.89 -5.76 39.67
CA ARG A 17 -1.76 -5.23 38.60
C ARG A 17 -1.00 -4.23 37.74
N PHE A 18 0.19 -4.63 37.28
CA PHE A 18 0.77 -4.00 36.10
C PHE A 18 -0.18 -4.26 34.95
N ASP A 19 -0.68 -3.18 34.34
CA ASP A 19 -1.60 -3.16 33.22
C ASP A 19 -1.13 -4.04 32.04
N THR A 20 -1.43 -5.34 32.08
CA THR A 20 -1.19 -6.27 30.97
C THR A 20 -1.98 -5.85 29.72
N ASN A 21 -2.99 -4.98 29.91
CA ASN A 21 -3.78 -4.38 28.85
C ASN A 21 -3.12 -3.15 28.18
N LYS A 22 -2.11 -2.50 28.77
CA LYS A 22 -1.40 -1.37 28.13
C LYS A 22 -0.31 -1.85 27.16
N SER A 23 0.34 -2.97 27.48
CA SER A 23 1.48 -3.50 26.72
C SER A 23 1.10 -3.99 25.30
N THR A 24 -0.07 -4.63 25.13
CA THR A 24 -0.54 -5.11 23.82
C THR A 24 -1.33 -4.04 23.03
N LYS A 25 -2.11 -3.19 23.72
CA LYS A 25 -2.92 -2.14 23.08
C LYS A 25 -2.06 -1.00 22.52
N GLY A 26 -1.01 -0.58 23.24
CA GLY A 26 -0.06 0.43 22.78
C GLY A 26 0.75 -0.04 21.57
N ALA A 27 1.27 -1.27 21.64
CA ALA A 27 2.02 -1.89 20.54
C ALA A 27 1.17 -2.07 19.28
N SER A 28 -0.09 -2.51 19.42
CA SER A 28 -1.02 -2.65 18.29
C SER A 28 -1.40 -1.29 17.67
N LYS A 29 -1.57 -0.25 18.48
CA LYS A 29 -1.80 1.11 17.98
C LYS A 29 -0.58 1.62 17.20
N LEU A 30 0.61 1.56 17.78
CA LEU A 30 1.85 1.96 17.11
C LEU A 30 2.02 1.24 15.76
N ARG A 31 1.77 -0.08 15.72
CA ARG A 31 1.83 -0.85 14.47
C ARG A 31 0.86 -0.34 13.42
N ARG A 32 -0.39 -0.05 13.79
CA ARG A 32 -1.39 0.52 12.87
C ARG A 32 -0.99 1.90 12.38
N ASP A 33 -0.45 2.73 13.26
CA ASP A 33 0.01 4.07 12.93
C ASP A 33 1.18 4.03 11.93
N LEU A 34 2.15 3.11 12.13
CA LEU A 34 3.25 2.87 11.19
C LEU A 34 2.74 2.40 9.81
N ILE A 35 1.76 1.50 9.77
CA ILE A 35 1.16 1.04 8.51
C ILE A 35 0.47 2.22 7.79
N ASN A 36 -0.29 3.04 8.51
CA ASN A 36 -0.99 4.18 7.92
C ASN A 36 -0.03 5.27 7.43
N ALA A 37 1.09 5.48 8.13
CA ALA A 37 2.15 6.36 7.68
C ALA A 37 2.73 5.87 6.35
N GLU A 38 3.02 4.57 6.24
CA GLU A 38 3.57 4.02 5.00
C GLU A 38 2.56 4.04 3.84
N ILE A 39 1.29 3.81 4.11
CA ILE A 39 0.23 3.96 3.10
C ILE A 39 0.13 5.41 2.61
N THR A 40 0.38 6.38 3.49
CA THR A 40 0.45 7.80 3.10
C THR A 40 1.68 8.07 2.22
N ASN A 41 2.84 7.53 2.57
CA ASN A 41 4.04 7.60 1.73
C ASN A 41 3.78 7.01 0.32
N LEU A 42 3.15 5.83 0.25
CA LEU A 42 2.79 5.20 -1.02
C LEU A 42 1.83 6.06 -1.86
N ARG A 43 0.87 6.74 -1.23
CA ARG A 43 0.00 7.70 -1.90
C ARG A 43 0.81 8.81 -2.54
N ASP A 44 1.76 9.39 -1.83
CA ASP A 44 2.55 10.51 -2.32
C ASP A 44 3.52 10.14 -3.45
N LEU A 45 3.84 8.85 -3.60
CA LEU A 45 4.68 8.34 -4.69
C LEU A 45 3.90 8.02 -5.98
N LEU A 46 2.57 7.96 -5.94
CA LEU A 46 1.80 7.70 -7.17
C LEU A 46 1.94 8.85 -8.18
N PRO A 47 2.09 8.54 -9.48
CA PRO A 47 2.22 9.53 -10.55
C PRO A 47 0.86 10.14 -10.91
N LEU A 48 0.20 10.78 -9.94
CA LEU A 48 -1.13 11.37 -10.06
C LEU A 48 -1.14 12.77 -9.45
N PRO A 49 -2.01 13.68 -9.93
CA PRO A 49 -2.21 14.98 -9.32
C PRO A 49 -2.63 14.88 -7.84
N PRO A 50 -2.24 15.83 -6.97
CA PRO A 50 -2.62 15.84 -5.55
C PRO A 50 -4.14 15.73 -5.31
N SER A 51 -4.93 16.41 -6.14
CA SER A 51 -6.40 16.41 -6.09
C SER A 51 -7.00 15.01 -6.29
N THR A 52 -6.44 14.22 -7.22
CA THR A 52 -6.87 12.85 -7.46
C THR A 52 -6.47 11.95 -6.29
N ARG A 53 -5.23 12.08 -5.81
CA ARG A 53 -4.71 11.25 -4.70
C ARG A 53 -5.56 11.38 -3.44
N GLN A 54 -6.01 12.58 -3.10
CA GLN A 54 -6.83 12.85 -1.92
C GLN A 54 -8.22 12.21 -1.98
N ARG A 55 -8.78 11.99 -3.17
CA ARG A 55 -10.12 11.41 -3.36
C ARG A 55 -10.14 9.88 -3.29
N LEU A 56 -8.98 9.23 -3.40
CA LEU A 56 -8.90 7.76 -3.40
C LEU A 56 -9.21 7.18 -2.02
N SER A 57 -10.03 6.13 -1.96
CA SER A 57 -10.11 5.30 -0.75
C SER A 57 -8.79 4.54 -0.54
N GLN A 58 -8.56 4.05 0.69
CA GLN A 58 -7.39 3.21 0.99
C GLN A 58 -7.32 1.98 0.07
N LEU A 59 -8.47 1.37 -0.25
CA LEU A 59 -8.53 0.21 -1.13
C LEU A 59 -8.16 0.58 -2.57
N GLN A 60 -8.71 1.67 -3.11
CA GLN A 60 -8.38 2.16 -4.46
C GLN A 60 -6.90 2.52 -4.57
N LEU A 61 -6.37 3.18 -3.53
CA LEU A 61 -4.95 3.48 -3.43
C LEU A 61 -4.11 2.21 -3.50
N MET A 62 -4.41 1.21 -2.67
CA MET A 62 -3.68 -0.08 -2.69
C MET A 62 -3.80 -0.77 -4.04
N ALA A 63 -4.97 -0.75 -4.68
CA ALA A 63 -5.17 -1.31 -6.00
C ALA A 63 -4.28 -0.63 -7.05
N LEU A 64 -4.21 0.70 -7.05
CA LEU A 64 -3.36 1.49 -7.95
C LEU A 64 -1.87 1.23 -7.71
N VAL A 65 -1.43 1.16 -6.45
CA VAL A 65 -0.05 0.79 -6.10
C VAL A 65 0.28 -0.60 -6.64
N CYS A 66 -0.61 -1.58 -6.45
CA CYS A 66 -0.42 -2.92 -7.00
C CYS A 66 -0.33 -2.93 -8.53
N VAL A 67 -1.17 -2.15 -9.24
CA VAL A 67 -1.11 -2.03 -10.70
C VAL A 67 0.21 -1.38 -11.13
N TYR A 68 0.63 -0.31 -10.45
CA TYR A 68 1.87 0.41 -10.77
C TYR A 68 3.11 -0.46 -10.60
N VAL A 69 3.23 -1.16 -9.46
CA VAL A 69 4.34 -2.10 -9.20
C VAL A 69 4.34 -3.24 -10.22
N ARG A 70 3.16 -3.77 -10.56
CA ARG A 70 3.02 -4.82 -11.57
C ARG A 70 3.46 -4.34 -12.95
N LYS A 71 3.05 -3.14 -13.34
CA LYS A 71 3.47 -2.48 -14.59
C LYS A 71 4.99 -2.34 -14.63
N ALA A 72 5.60 -1.77 -13.59
CA ALA A 72 7.05 -1.58 -13.50
C ALA A 72 7.81 -2.91 -13.62
N ASN A 73 7.39 -3.93 -12.86
CA ASN A 73 8.01 -5.26 -12.91
C ASN A 73 7.85 -5.94 -14.28
N TYR A 74 6.68 -5.81 -14.92
CA TYR A 74 6.43 -6.39 -16.23
C TYR A 74 7.38 -5.79 -17.27
N PHE A 75 7.46 -4.47 -17.35
CA PHE A 75 8.35 -3.79 -18.28
C PHE A 75 9.81 -4.10 -18.00
N GLN A 76 10.24 -4.09 -16.73
CA GLN A 76 11.61 -4.48 -16.39
C GLN A 76 11.97 -5.90 -16.87
N GLN A 77 11.06 -6.88 -16.78
CA GLN A 77 11.31 -8.23 -17.27
C GLN A 77 11.35 -8.30 -18.80
N VAL A 78 10.45 -7.61 -19.49
CA VAL A 78 10.42 -7.54 -20.95
C VAL A 78 11.71 -6.93 -21.50
N PHE A 79 12.17 -5.83 -20.88
CA PHE A 79 13.39 -5.11 -21.24
C PHE A 79 14.69 -5.80 -20.79
N LYS A 80 14.65 -6.72 -19.82
CA LYS A 80 15.80 -7.57 -19.49
C LYS A 80 15.95 -8.74 -20.45
N ARG A 81 14.85 -9.23 -21.03
CA ARG A 81 14.84 -10.38 -21.96
C ARG A 81 15.21 -10.01 -23.38
N HIS A 82 14.91 -8.79 -23.79
CA HIS A 82 15.40 -8.22 -25.03
C HIS A 82 16.54 -7.29 -24.63
N GLU A 83 17.78 -7.51 -25.06
CA GLU A 83 18.93 -6.61 -24.83
C GLU A 83 18.75 -5.27 -25.56
N MET A 84 17.56 -4.68 -25.44
CA MET A 84 17.20 -3.40 -26.01
C MET A 84 17.70 -2.34 -25.03
N GLY A 85 18.92 -1.85 -25.29
CA GLY A 85 19.49 -0.69 -24.63
C GLY A 85 18.44 0.41 -24.50
N MET A 86 18.26 0.90 -23.28
CA MET A 86 17.24 1.86 -22.90
C MET A 86 17.41 3.20 -23.65
N HIS A 87 16.79 3.34 -24.81
CA HIS A 87 16.21 4.64 -25.11
C HIS A 87 14.88 4.69 -24.38
N HIS A 88 14.86 5.53 -23.36
CA HIS A 88 13.69 5.99 -22.63
C HIS A 88 12.73 6.65 -23.64
N LEU A 89 12.09 5.85 -24.50
CA LEU A 89 11.10 6.33 -25.44
C LEU A 89 9.97 6.88 -24.56
N PRO A 90 9.73 8.20 -24.58
CA PRO A 90 8.55 8.73 -23.94
C PRO A 90 7.40 7.98 -24.59
N THR A 91 6.61 7.25 -23.79
CA THR A 91 5.28 6.83 -24.23
C THR A 91 4.66 8.05 -24.92
N PRO A 92 4.27 7.97 -26.21
CA PRO A 92 3.76 9.12 -26.93
C PRO A 92 2.41 9.47 -26.30
N ASN A 93 2.48 10.30 -25.26
CA ASN A 93 1.38 10.48 -24.30
C ASN A 93 0.39 11.55 -24.76
N ILE A 94 0.65 12.20 -25.90
CA ILE A 94 -0.09 13.40 -26.27
C ILE A 94 -0.65 13.20 -27.69
N GLY A 95 -1.84 12.58 -27.77
CA GLY A 95 -2.70 12.67 -28.95
C GLY A 95 -3.12 11.37 -29.62
N PHE A 96 -2.39 10.25 -29.45
CA PHE A 96 -2.77 9.00 -30.14
C PHE A 96 -4.13 8.46 -29.68
N SER A 97 -4.44 8.59 -28.39
CA SER A 97 -5.75 8.22 -27.84
C SER A 97 -6.91 9.00 -28.45
N LYS A 98 -6.69 10.25 -28.88
CA LYS A 98 -7.73 11.07 -29.53
C LYS A 98 -7.98 10.67 -30.99
N ALA A 99 -6.98 10.09 -31.65
CA ALA A 99 -7.11 9.59 -33.02
C ALA A 99 -7.71 8.17 -33.09
N LEU A 100 -7.82 7.49 -31.94
CA LEU A 100 -8.40 6.15 -31.82
C LEU A 100 -9.92 6.22 -31.61
N SER A 101 -10.66 5.50 -32.46
CA SER A 101 -12.07 5.16 -32.22
C SER A 101 -12.21 4.02 -31.19
N GLY A 102 -11.61 4.20 -30.01
CA GLY A 102 -11.61 3.23 -28.91
C GLY A 102 -10.58 3.60 -27.84
N PHE A 103 -10.28 2.68 -26.94
CA PHE A 103 -9.26 2.85 -25.90
C PHE A 103 -8.29 1.68 -25.89
N LEU A 104 -7.11 1.89 -25.28
CA LEU A 104 -6.12 0.84 -25.08
C LEU A 104 -6.26 0.26 -23.68
N MET A 105 -6.19 -1.06 -23.60
CA MET A 105 -6.12 -1.81 -22.35
C MET A 105 -5.02 -2.85 -22.46
N MET A 106 -4.17 -2.94 -21.44
CA MET A 106 -3.14 -3.95 -21.33
C MET A 106 -3.35 -4.74 -20.04
N MET A 107 -3.37 -6.07 -20.18
CA MET A 107 -3.59 -7.00 -19.09
C MET A 107 -2.58 -8.14 -19.16
N THR A 108 -2.31 -8.77 -18.03
CA THR A 108 -1.59 -10.04 -17.97
C THR A 108 -2.49 -11.18 -18.44
N GLN A 109 -1.89 -12.34 -18.75
CA GLN A 109 -2.62 -13.55 -19.18
C GLN A 109 -3.65 -14.05 -18.15
N ASN A 110 -3.44 -13.78 -16.86
CA ASN A 110 -4.38 -14.11 -15.79
C ASN A 110 -5.41 -13.00 -15.51
N GLY A 111 -5.58 -12.04 -16.42
CA GLY A 111 -6.62 -11.03 -16.34
C GLY A 111 -6.33 -9.85 -15.40
N LYS A 112 -5.09 -9.63 -14.95
CA LYS A 112 -4.76 -8.47 -14.11
C LYS A 112 -4.41 -7.26 -14.98
N LEU A 113 -4.99 -6.11 -14.66
CA LEU A 113 -4.72 -4.85 -15.36
C LEU A 113 -3.26 -4.40 -15.17
N LEU A 114 -2.64 -3.93 -16.26
CA LEU A 114 -1.32 -3.29 -16.30
C LEU A 114 -1.41 -1.82 -16.69
N TYR A 115 -2.29 -1.50 -17.65
CA TYR A 115 -2.46 -0.15 -18.17
C TYR A 115 -3.83 0.00 -18.83
N ILE A 116 -4.39 1.20 -18.74
CA ILE A 116 -5.58 1.64 -19.48
C ILE A 116 -5.32 3.08 -19.94
N SER A 117 -5.72 3.43 -21.16
CA SER A 117 -5.56 4.79 -21.68
C SER A 117 -6.58 5.76 -21.10
N ASP A 118 -6.21 7.04 -21.05
CA ASP A 118 -6.99 8.09 -20.38
C ASP A 118 -8.39 8.30 -21.00
N ASN A 119 -8.53 8.04 -22.31
CA ASN A 119 -9.79 8.18 -23.03
C ASN A 119 -10.79 7.03 -22.75
N ALA A 120 -10.41 6.00 -21.98
CA ALA A 120 -11.30 4.86 -21.72
C ALA A 120 -12.61 5.29 -21.03
N ALA A 121 -12.58 6.36 -20.21
CA ALA A 121 -13.76 6.90 -19.56
C ALA A 121 -14.82 7.42 -20.55
N GLU A 122 -14.42 7.83 -21.76
CA GLU A 122 -15.34 8.29 -22.81
C GLU A 122 -16.17 7.14 -23.40
N TYR A 123 -15.62 5.92 -23.36
CA TYR A 123 -16.25 4.72 -23.94
C TYR A 123 -16.94 3.85 -22.89
N LEU A 124 -16.38 3.77 -21.68
CA LEU A 124 -16.88 2.91 -20.59
C LEU A 124 -17.76 3.67 -19.59
N GLY A 125 -17.78 5.00 -19.65
CA GLY A 125 -18.33 5.85 -18.62
C GLY A 125 -17.41 5.97 -17.40
N HIS A 126 -17.72 6.91 -16.51
CA HIS A 126 -17.02 7.02 -15.23
C HIS A 126 -17.45 5.87 -14.32
N SER A 127 -16.55 4.95 -14.00
CA SER A 127 -16.74 4.09 -12.83
C SER A 127 -16.68 4.96 -11.57
N MET A 128 -17.71 4.86 -10.72
CA MET A 128 -17.66 5.33 -9.34
C MET A 128 -16.49 4.69 -8.57
#